data_AF-T0HET6-F1
#
_entry.id   AF-T0HET6-F1
#
_cell.length_a   1.000
_cell.length_b   1.000
_cell.length_c   1.000
_cell.angle_alpha   90.00
_cell.angle_beta   90.00
_cell.angle_gamma   90.00
#
_symmetry.space_group_name_H-M   'P 1'
#
loop_
_entity.id
_entity.type
_entity.pdbx_description
1 polymer ?
#
loop_
_entity_poly.entity_id
_entity_poly.type
_entity_poly.pdbx_seq_one_letter_code
_entity_poly.pdbx_strand_id
1 'polypeptide(L)'
;MTPKSFVSALAAADLPSVFNPWRDRCAIHDRRDAAARRRANLERVLVAALDARVETIWIARDLGYRGGRRTGVPLTDEIHLNHAAALMGGIALERATQGPAIAERTAAIVWQVLGRIGQPVMLWNVFPFHPHEEGDPMSNRCHTRAEREATWPFLQALVSMVRPKRIVAIGRDAHLALDGLNIPTTAIRHPSYGGQREFIDGMFDLYGINGREPASPELPLYGAVARSCALA
;
A
#
# COMPACT_ATOMS: atom_id res chain seq x y z
N MET A 1 6.48 -20.05 9.17
CA MET A 1 7.43 -19.08 8.59
C MET A 1 7.38 -17.83 9.44
N THR A 2 8.52 -17.22 9.79
CA THR A 2 8.59 -15.94 10.54
C THR A 2 8.66 -14.76 9.58
N PRO A 3 8.33 -13.53 10.02
CA PRO A 3 8.49 -12.31 9.21
C PRO A 3 9.89 -12.20 8.57
N LYS A 4 10.95 -12.40 9.35
CA LYS A 4 12.33 -12.36 8.87
C LYS A 4 12.62 -13.38 7.76
N SER A 5 12.21 -14.64 7.96
CA SER A 5 12.41 -15.69 6.94
C SER A 5 11.59 -15.44 5.67
N PHE A 6 10.40 -14.85 5.81
CA PHE A 6 9.53 -14.50 4.69
C PHE A 6 10.13 -13.38 3.84
N VAL A 7 10.58 -12.30 4.48
CA VAL A 7 11.25 -11.17 3.81
C VAL A 7 12.54 -11.64 3.14
N SER A 8 13.30 -12.54 3.78
CA SER A 8 14.50 -13.12 3.19
C SER A 8 14.20 -13.93 1.92
N ALA A 9 13.12 -14.73 1.94
CA ALA A 9 12.69 -15.51 0.79
C ALA A 9 12.20 -14.60 -0.36
N LEU A 10 11.43 -13.54 -0.05
CA LEU A 10 11.03 -12.53 -1.03
C LEU A 10 12.23 -11.85 -1.68
N ALA A 11 13.22 -11.46 -0.88
CA ALA A 11 14.43 -10.78 -1.37
C ALA A 11 15.34 -11.68 -2.23
N ALA A 12 15.16 -13.00 -2.20
CA ALA A 12 15.91 -13.93 -3.03
C ALA A 12 15.31 -14.10 -4.44
N ALA A 13 14.05 -13.72 -4.65
CA ALA A 13 13.39 -13.84 -5.94
C ALA A 13 13.97 -12.86 -6.97
N ASP A 14 14.18 -13.36 -8.19
CA ASP A 14 14.68 -12.59 -9.33
C ASP A 14 13.92 -13.05 -10.58
N LEU A 15 13.33 -12.10 -11.31
CA LEU A 15 12.53 -12.36 -12.50
C LEU A 15 12.86 -11.31 -13.58
N PRO A 16 12.83 -11.68 -14.87
CA PRO A 16 13.12 -10.75 -15.96
C PRO A 16 12.07 -9.62 -16.03
N SER A 17 12.53 -8.40 -16.27
CA SER A 17 11.67 -7.20 -16.37
C SER A 17 10.71 -7.01 -15.19
N VAL A 18 11.19 -7.37 -14.00
CA VAL A 18 10.52 -7.20 -12.72
C VAL A 18 11.51 -6.57 -11.75
N PHE A 19 11.07 -5.53 -11.06
CA PHE A 19 11.83 -4.93 -9.98
C PHE A 19 11.32 -5.47 -8.63
N ASN A 20 12.20 -6.15 -7.91
CA ASN A 20 11.96 -6.66 -6.56
C ASN A 20 12.41 -5.63 -5.52
N PRO A 21 11.50 -4.98 -4.77
CA PRO A 21 11.87 -3.91 -3.85
C PRO A 21 12.70 -4.36 -2.65
N TRP A 22 12.75 -5.65 -2.35
CA TRP A 22 13.53 -6.19 -1.24
C TRP A 22 14.91 -6.70 -1.66
N ARG A 23 15.19 -6.71 -2.96
CA ARG A 23 16.45 -7.15 -3.57
C ARG A 23 17.17 -6.02 -4.31
N ASP A 24 16.48 -5.39 -5.23
CA ASP A 24 17.09 -4.56 -6.26
C ASP A 24 17.27 -3.12 -5.79
N ARG A 25 18.16 -2.38 -6.46
CA ARG A 25 18.39 -0.96 -6.19
C ARG A 25 18.19 -0.16 -7.48
N CYS A 26 17.30 0.81 -7.46
CA CYS A 26 17.14 1.79 -8.53
C CYS A 26 18.34 2.75 -8.57
N ALA A 27 19.10 2.76 -9.67
CA ALA A 27 20.27 3.64 -9.80
C ALA A 27 19.95 5.15 -9.73
N ILE A 28 18.70 5.53 -10.02
CA ILE A 28 18.27 6.94 -10.15
C ILE A 28 17.74 7.49 -8.82
N HIS A 29 16.91 6.72 -8.12
CA HIS A 29 16.14 7.23 -6.99
C HIS A 29 16.57 6.65 -5.65
N ASP A 30 17.22 5.49 -5.61
CA ASP A 30 17.43 4.79 -4.35
C ASP A 30 18.64 5.33 -3.59
N ARG A 31 18.58 5.21 -2.25
CA ARG A 31 19.75 5.26 -1.39
C ARG A 31 20.61 4.01 -1.60
N ARG A 32 21.88 4.07 -1.19
CA ARG A 32 22.80 2.93 -1.31
C ARG A 32 22.28 1.67 -0.62
N ASP A 33 21.58 1.83 0.50
CA ASP A 33 21.02 0.79 1.37
C ASP A 33 19.50 0.58 1.18
N ALA A 34 18.92 1.05 0.08
CA ALA A 34 17.47 1.07 -0.13
C ALA A 34 16.78 -0.29 -0.02
N ALA A 35 17.36 -1.36 -0.57
CA ALA A 35 16.81 -2.71 -0.44
C ALA A 35 16.79 -3.17 1.04
N ALA A 36 17.85 -2.87 1.80
CA ALA A 36 17.91 -3.18 3.22
C ALA A 36 16.85 -2.40 4.04
N ARG A 37 16.66 -1.11 3.74
CA ARG A 37 15.60 -0.29 4.34
C ARG A 37 14.22 -0.85 4.08
N ARG A 38 13.93 -1.24 2.84
CA ARG A 38 12.63 -1.84 2.45
C ARG A 38 12.39 -3.19 3.10
N ARG A 39 13.43 -4.01 3.28
CA ARG A 39 13.35 -5.26 4.06
C ARG A 39 13.02 -4.98 5.52
N ALA A 40 13.71 -4.04 6.15
CA ALA A 40 13.46 -3.64 7.53
C ALA A 40 12.04 -3.08 7.71
N ASN A 41 11.57 -2.24 6.78
CA ASN A 41 10.20 -1.72 6.78
C ASN A 41 9.17 -2.86 6.72
N LEU A 42 9.30 -3.78 5.76
CA LEU A 42 8.35 -4.87 5.62
C LEU A 42 8.38 -5.81 6.84
N GLU A 43 9.56 -6.12 7.39
CA GLU A 43 9.68 -6.94 8.60
C GLU A 43 8.94 -6.28 9.78
N ARG A 44 9.11 -4.97 9.99
CA ARG A 44 8.41 -4.21 11.03
C ARG A 44 6.90 -4.19 10.83
N VAL A 45 6.43 -4.00 9.59
CA VAL A 45 5.00 -4.06 9.25
C VAL A 45 4.41 -5.43 9.55
N LEU A 46 5.11 -6.51 9.17
CA LEU A 46 4.66 -7.88 9.43
C LEU A 46 4.62 -8.19 10.92
N VAL A 47 5.66 -7.82 11.68
CA VAL A 47 5.68 -8.01 13.14
C VAL A 47 4.52 -7.25 13.78
N ALA A 48 4.33 -5.97 13.44
CA ALA A 48 3.24 -5.16 13.98
C ALA A 48 1.85 -5.72 13.62
N ALA A 49 1.66 -6.23 12.40
CA ALA A 49 0.42 -6.85 11.98
C ALA A 49 0.09 -8.12 12.79
N LEU A 50 1.11 -8.93 13.13
CA LEU A 50 0.96 -10.11 13.98
C LEU A 50 0.66 -9.74 15.43
N ASP A 51 1.38 -8.75 15.98
CA ASP A 51 1.18 -8.27 17.36
C ASP A 51 -0.22 -7.67 17.54
N ALA A 52 -0.69 -6.90 16.54
CA ALA A 52 -2.03 -6.34 16.51
C ALA A 52 -3.14 -7.35 16.16
N ARG A 53 -2.78 -8.60 15.82
CA ARG A 53 -3.69 -9.67 15.37
C ARG A 53 -4.63 -9.20 14.26
N VAL A 54 -4.06 -8.57 13.23
CA VAL A 54 -4.80 -8.06 12.08
C VAL A 54 -5.73 -9.14 11.50
N GLU A 55 -7.03 -8.83 11.44
CA GLU A 55 -8.04 -9.80 10.98
C GLU A 55 -8.37 -9.68 9.49
N THR A 56 -7.86 -8.64 8.81
CA THR A 56 -8.16 -8.35 7.40
C THR A 56 -6.90 -8.07 6.59
N ILE A 57 -6.79 -8.69 5.41
CA ILE A 57 -5.80 -8.34 4.39
C ILE A 57 -6.49 -7.65 3.21
N TRP A 58 -5.98 -6.52 2.75
CA TRP A 58 -6.36 -5.95 1.46
C TRP A 58 -5.34 -6.34 0.42
N ILE A 59 -5.79 -6.92 -0.68
CA ILE A 59 -4.94 -7.44 -1.73
C ILE A 59 -5.28 -6.76 -3.04
N ALA A 60 -4.33 -6.00 -3.58
CA ALA A 60 -4.39 -5.47 -4.94
C ALA A 60 -3.58 -6.35 -5.91
N ARG A 61 -3.40 -5.90 -7.15
CA ARG A 61 -2.82 -6.72 -8.21
C ARG A 61 -1.29 -6.85 -8.15
N ASP A 62 -0.58 -5.75 -8.38
CA ASP A 62 0.89 -5.67 -8.42
C ASP A 62 1.37 -4.32 -7.87
N LEU A 63 2.65 -4.21 -7.52
CA LEU A 63 3.21 -2.94 -7.08
C LEU A 63 3.32 -1.98 -8.27
N GLY A 64 3.00 -0.70 -8.04
CA GLY A 64 3.29 0.38 -8.99
C GLY A 64 4.67 1.01 -8.77
N TYR A 65 5.23 1.61 -9.81
CA TYR A 65 6.58 2.20 -9.75
C TYR A 65 6.72 3.38 -8.78
N ARG A 66 5.61 4.06 -8.43
CA ARG A 66 5.57 5.21 -7.52
C ARG A 66 5.19 4.85 -6.08
N GLY A 67 4.55 3.71 -5.87
CA GLY A 67 4.11 3.23 -4.55
C GLY A 67 5.09 2.25 -3.92
N GLY A 68 4.60 1.03 -3.67
CA GLY A 68 5.31 0.01 -2.91
C GLY A 68 6.68 -0.40 -3.47
N ARG A 69 6.94 -0.17 -4.77
CA ARG A 69 8.29 -0.30 -5.34
C ARG A 69 9.32 0.54 -4.57
N ARG A 70 8.96 1.79 -4.25
CA ARG A 70 9.83 2.79 -3.61
C ARG A 70 9.90 2.60 -2.10
N THR A 71 8.78 2.22 -1.47
CA THR A 71 8.66 2.16 0.00
C THR A 71 8.94 0.78 0.58
N GLY A 72 8.79 -0.28 -0.22
CA GLY A 72 8.78 -1.67 0.26
C GLY A 72 7.54 -2.04 1.05
N VAL A 73 6.55 -1.13 1.14
CA VAL A 73 5.28 -1.32 1.84
C VAL A 73 4.16 -1.34 0.80
N PRO A 74 3.42 -2.45 0.66
CA PRO A 74 2.33 -2.57 -0.31
C PRO A 74 1.30 -1.46 -0.21
N LEU A 75 0.76 -1.04 -1.36
CA LEU A 75 -0.26 0.02 -1.47
C LEU A 75 0.08 1.34 -0.74
N THR A 76 1.37 1.61 -0.55
CA THR A 76 1.87 2.75 0.22
C THR A 76 2.93 3.50 -0.56
N ASP A 77 2.69 4.78 -0.82
CA ASP A 77 3.65 5.70 -1.40
C ASP A 77 4.47 6.43 -0.31
N GLU A 78 5.36 7.32 -0.72
CA GLU A 78 6.27 7.99 0.22
C GLU A 78 5.57 9.07 1.04
N ILE A 79 4.44 9.60 0.57
CA ILE A 79 3.61 10.58 1.30
C ILE A 79 2.91 9.90 2.47
N HIS A 80 2.46 8.66 2.27
CA HIS A 80 1.68 7.91 3.25
C HIS A 80 2.51 6.98 4.14
N LEU A 81 3.84 6.95 4.00
CA LEU A 81 4.70 6.07 4.79
C LEU A 81 4.56 6.30 6.31
N ASN A 82 4.44 7.57 6.75
CA ASN A 82 4.21 7.89 8.17
C ASN A 82 2.80 7.52 8.64
N HIS A 83 1.80 7.56 7.75
CA HIS A 83 0.45 7.10 8.07
C HIS A 83 0.43 5.58 8.26
N ALA A 84 1.19 4.84 7.45
CA ALA A 84 1.37 3.40 7.62
C ALA A 84 2.05 3.03 8.94
N ALA A 85 3.10 3.79 9.31
CA ALA A 85 3.76 3.67 10.60
C ALA A 85 2.77 3.86 11.76
N ALA A 86 1.99 4.95 11.73
CA ALA A 86 1.02 5.28 12.76
C ALA A 86 -0.09 4.23 12.88
N LEU A 87 -0.67 3.79 11.75
CA LEU A 87 -1.73 2.77 11.72
C LEU A 87 -1.26 1.45 12.33
N MET A 88 0.03 1.11 12.17
CA MET A 88 0.66 -0.10 12.72
C MET A 88 1.26 0.11 14.12
N GLY A 89 0.70 1.01 14.93
CA GLY A 89 1.14 1.20 16.32
C GLY A 89 2.40 2.06 16.48
N GLY A 90 2.71 2.91 15.51
CA GLY A 90 3.83 3.85 15.59
C GLY A 90 5.20 3.25 15.28
N ILE A 91 5.27 2.20 14.45
CA ILE A 91 6.54 1.59 14.04
C ILE A 91 7.42 2.54 13.23
N ALA A 92 8.74 2.40 13.35
CA ALA A 92 9.68 3.21 12.56
C ALA A 92 9.82 2.70 11.13
N LEU A 93 9.24 3.43 10.16
CA LEU A 93 9.40 3.18 8.74
C LEU A 93 10.33 4.23 8.11
N GLU A 94 11.24 3.79 7.26
CA GLU A 94 12.31 4.61 6.71
C GLU A 94 12.17 4.75 5.19
N ARG A 95 12.31 5.98 4.68
CA ARG A 95 12.31 6.21 3.22
C ARG A 95 13.57 5.63 2.59
N ALA A 96 13.39 4.80 1.57
CA ALA A 96 14.49 4.12 0.88
C ALA A 96 15.08 4.93 -0.28
N THR A 97 14.42 6.02 -0.68
CA THR A 97 14.81 6.86 -1.82
C THR A 97 15.41 8.21 -1.39
N GLN A 98 16.00 8.89 -2.37
CA GLN A 98 16.54 10.24 -2.29
C GLN A 98 15.65 11.23 -3.04
N GLY A 99 15.82 12.53 -2.74
CA GLY A 99 15.02 13.59 -3.34
C GLY A 99 13.63 13.74 -2.69
N PRO A 100 12.71 14.45 -3.35
CA PRO A 100 11.36 14.71 -2.85
C PRO A 100 10.54 13.42 -2.78
N ALA A 101 9.60 13.39 -1.83
CA ALA A 101 8.66 12.29 -1.70
C ALA A 101 7.69 12.25 -2.90
N ILE A 102 7.43 11.06 -3.42
CA ILE A 102 6.53 10.85 -4.56
C ILE A 102 5.17 10.31 -4.09
N ALA A 103 4.12 10.89 -4.64
CA ALA A 103 2.74 10.42 -4.47
C ALA A 103 2.33 9.42 -5.55
N GLU A 104 1.49 8.45 -5.17
CA GLU A 104 0.80 7.53 -6.06
C GLU A 104 -0.72 7.69 -5.89
N ARG A 105 -1.44 7.88 -7.00
CA ARG A 105 -2.89 8.14 -6.98
C ARG A 105 -3.68 7.06 -6.23
N THR A 106 -3.37 5.79 -6.47
CA THR A 106 -4.03 4.66 -5.81
C THR A 106 -3.75 4.67 -4.31
N ALA A 107 -2.49 4.88 -3.90
CA ALA A 107 -2.13 4.98 -2.49
C ALA A 107 -2.88 6.14 -1.80
N ALA A 108 -2.97 7.32 -2.41
CA ALA A 108 -3.70 8.45 -1.84
C ALA A 108 -5.15 8.12 -1.48
N ILE A 109 -5.86 7.41 -2.37
CA ILE A 109 -7.26 7.01 -2.13
C ILE A 109 -7.34 5.89 -1.09
N VAL A 110 -6.44 4.90 -1.14
CA VAL A 110 -6.36 3.82 -0.13
C VAL A 110 -6.14 4.39 1.26
N TRP A 111 -5.20 5.34 1.41
CA TRP A 111 -4.87 5.94 2.70
C TRP A 111 -5.90 6.95 3.19
N GLN A 112 -6.65 7.61 2.29
CA GLN A 112 -7.84 8.37 2.66
C GLN A 112 -8.88 7.46 3.37
N VAL A 113 -9.13 6.27 2.80
CA VAL A 113 -10.09 5.31 3.37
C VAL A 113 -9.56 4.70 4.67
N LEU A 114 -8.29 4.27 4.70
CA LEU A 114 -7.67 3.70 5.92
C LEU A 114 -7.65 4.70 7.07
N GLY A 115 -7.42 6.00 6.79
CA GLY A 115 -7.49 7.05 7.80
C GLY A 115 -8.87 7.19 8.45
N ARG A 116 -9.94 6.90 7.71
CA ARG A 116 -11.32 6.87 8.25
C ARG A 116 -11.65 5.57 8.99
N ILE A 117 -11.06 4.46 8.55
CA ILE A 117 -11.21 3.15 9.19
C ILE A 117 -10.49 3.11 10.54
N GLY A 118 -9.30 3.70 10.63
CA GLY A 118 -8.59 3.91 11.90
C GLY A 118 -8.14 2.65 12.63
N GLN A 119 -8.15 1.48 11.96
CA GLN A 119 -7.68 0.21 12.54
C GLN A 119 -6.63 -0.47 11.64
N PRO A 120 -5.71 -1.26 12.23
CA PRO A 120 -4.68 -1.98 11.48
C PRO A 120 -5.24 -2.92 10.41
N VAL A 121 -4.70 -2.82 9.20
CA VAL A 121 -5.01 -3.70 8.05
C VAL A 121 -3.71 -4.09 7.38
N MET A 122 -3.54 -5.36 7.04
CA MET A 122 -2.38 -5.81 6.27
C MET A 122 -2.63 -5.52 4.80
N LEU A 123 -1.76 -4.72 4.18
CA LEU A 123 -1.82 -4.44 2.74
C LEU A 123 -0.89 -5.38 2.00
N TRP A 124 -1.34 -5.92 0.87
CA TRP A 124 -0.55 -6.82 0.03
C TRP A 124 -0.96 -6.75 -1.45
N ASN A 125 -0.23 -7.50 -2.29
CA ASN A 125 -0.49 -7.63 -3.72
C ASN A 125 -0.44 -9.11 -4.14
N VAL A 126 -1.27 -9.51 -5.09
CA VAL A 126 -1.26 -10.85 -5.71
C VAL A 126 0.13 -11.18 -6.24
N PHE A 127 0.70 -10.26 -7.02
CA PHE A 127 2.09 -10.30 -7.42
C PHE A 127 2.86 -9.29 -6.55
N PRO A 128 3.82 -9.75 -5.72
CA PRO A 128 4.42 -8.91 -4.68
C PRO A 128 5.45 -7.90 -5.20
N PHE A 129 5.78 -7.94 -6.49
CA PHE A 129 6.83 -7.12 -7.10
C PHE A 129 6.27 -6.10 -8.08
N HIS A 130 7.16 -5.28 -8.66
CA HIS A 130 6.83 -4.29 -9.67
C HIS A 130 7.23 -4.79 -11.08
N PRO A 131 6.28 -5.31 -11.87
CA PRO A 131 6.52 -5.67 -13.26
C PRO A 131 6.55 -4.41 -14.15
N HIS A 132 7.51 -4.35 -15.06
CA HIS A 132 7.66 -3.23 -15.99
C HIS A 132 7.92 -3.70 -17.42
N GLU A 133 7.69 -2.83 -18.40
CA GLU A 133 8.04 -3.09 -19.79
C GLU A 133 9.56 -3.27 -19.94
N GLU A 134 9.96 -4.12 -20.88
CA GLU A 134 11.37 -4.33 -21.18
C GLU A 134 12.02 -3.02 -21.66
N GLY A 135 13.19 -2.69 -21.12
CA GLY A 135 13.88 -1.43 -21.43
C GLY A 135 13.30 -0.17 -20.76
N ASP A 136 12.13 -0.24 -20.12
CA ASP A 136 11.55 0.87 -19.35
C ASP A 136 11.21 0.49 -17.90
N PRO A 137 12.18 0.55 -16.98
CA PRO A 137 11.97 0.24 -15.56
C PRO A 137 11.05 1.21 -14.81
N MET A 138 10.55 2.28 -15.45
CA MET A 138 9.65 3.27 -14.85
C MET A 138 8.22 3.21 -15.43
N SER A 139 7.96 2.25 -16.31
CA SER A 139 6.62 1.88 -16.75
C SER A 139 5.94 0.94 -15.75
N ASN A 140 4.61 0.85 -15.81
CA ASN A 140 3.86 -0.23 -15.18
C ASN A 140 3.32 -1.14 -16.29
N ARG A 141 3.48 -2.45 -16.13
CA ARG A 141 2.70 -3.45 -16.87
C ARG A 141 1.90 -4.31 -15.91
N CYS A 142 0.99 -5.13 -16.42
CA CYS A 142 0.39 -6.19 -15.61
C CYS A 142 1.39 -7.33 -15.42
N HIS A 143 1.39 -7.97 -14.25
CA HIS A 143 2.05 -9.26 -14.12
C HIS A 143 1.39 -10.30 -15.04
N THR A 144 2.19 -11.24 -15.52
CA THR A 144 1.72 -12.39 -16.29
C THR A 144 1.23 -13.50 -15.36
N ARG A 145 0.47 -14.44 -15.92
CA ARG A 145 0.04 -15.64 -15.19
C ARG A 145 1.22 -16.44 -14.64
N ALA A 146 2.28 -16.62 -15.43
CA ALA A 146 3.48 -17.37 -15.01
C ALA A 146 4.21 -16.69 -13.85
N GLU A 147 4.34 -15.36 -13.88
CA GLU A 147 4.95 -14.59 -12.78
C GLU A 147 4.14 -14.69 -11.48
N ARG A 148 2.80 -14.62 -11.59
CA ARG A 148 1.90 -14.87 -10.45
C ARG A 148 2.10 -16.27 -9.89
N GLU A 149 2.09 -17.29 -10.73
CA GLU A 149 2.24 -18.69 -10.29
C GLU A 149 3.61 -18.93 -9.63
N ALA A 150 4.68 -18.36 -10.18
CA ALA A 150 6.03 -18.45 -9.62
C ALA A 150 6.15 -17.78 -8.23
N THR A 151 5.30 -16.79 -7.93
CA THR A 151 5.36 -16.03 -6.67
C THR A 151 4.19 -16.33 -5.72
N TRP A 152 3.23 -17.15 -6.15
CA TRP A 152 2.07 -17.56 -5.37
C TRP A 152 2.40 -18.14 -3.99
N PRO A 153 3.48 -18.93 -3.81
CA PRO A 153 3.88 -19.42 -2.49
C PRO A 153 4.11 -18.30 -1.46
N PHE A 154 4.50 -17.09 -1.88
CA PHE A 154 4.63 -15.95 -0.96
C PHE A 154 3.27 -15.49 -0.44
N LEU A 155 2.25 -15.40 -1.29
CA LEU A 155 0.91 -15.06 -0.81
C LEU A 155 0.38 -16.13 0.14
N GLN A 156 0.54 -17.41 -0.19
CA GLN A 156 0.12 -18.51 0.69
C GLN A 156 0.84 -18.47 2.04
N ALA A 157 2.15 -18.18 2.04
CA ALA A 157 2.95 -18.05 3.26
C ALA A 157 2.50 -16.84 4.10
N LEU A 158 2.20 -15.70 3.48
CA LEU A 158 1.66 -14.53 4.16
C LEU A 158 0.31 -14.83 4.80
N VAL A 159 -0.63 -15.39 4.04
CA VAL A 159 -1.96 -15.76 4.52
C VAL A 159 -1.87 -16.76 5.68
N SER A 160 -0.98 -17.75 5.58
CA SER A 160 -0.76 -18.74 6.65
C SER A 160 -0.15 -18.12 7.91
N MET A 161 0.67 -17.07 7.75
CA MET A 161 1.32 -16.35 8.85
C MET A 161 0.34 -15.41 9.55
N VAL A 162 -0.39 -14.58 8.80
CA VAL A 162 -1.34 -13.58 9.33
C VAL A 162 -2.64 -14.22 9.81
N ARG A 163 -3.08 -15.30 9.15
CA ARG A 163 -4.37 -15.99 9.42
C ARG A 163 -5.57 -15.03 9.48
N PRO A 164 -5.80 -14.23 8.42
CA PRO A 164 -6.88 -13.26 8.43
C PRO A 164 -8.24 -13.97 8.44
N LYS A 165 -9.24 -13.31 9.04
CA LYS A 165 -10.65 -13.74 8.96
C LYS A 165 -11.28 -13.41 7.62
N ARG A 166 -10.75 -12.39 6.92
CA ARG A 166 -11.24 -11.99 5.60
C ARG A 166 -10.16 -11.37 4.72
N ILE A 167 -10.38 -11.43 3.42
CA ILE A 167 -9.59 -10.76 2.40
C ILE A 167 -10.48 -9.76 1.66
N VAL A 168 -9.96 -8.57 1.40
CA VAL A 168 -10.57 -7.59 0.49
C VAL A 168 -9.76 -7.59 -0.79
N ALA A 169 -10.34 -8.06 -1.88
CA ALA A 169 -9.72 -8.06 -3.20
C ALA A 169 -10.02 -6.72 -3.90
N ILE A 170 -8.97 -5.90 -4.09
CA ILE A 170 -9.09 -4.59 -4.71
C ILE A 170 -8.91 -4.73 -6.23
N GLY A 171 -10.03 -4.73 -6.94
CA GLY A 171 -10.09 -4.87 -8.39
C GLY A 171 -10.35 -6.30 -8.88
N ARG A 172 -10.80 -6.40 -10.13
CA ARG A 172 -11.19 -7.66 -10.78
C ARG A 172 -10.03 -8.65 -10.86
N ASP A 173 -8.85 -8.20 -11.28
CA ASP A 173 -7.68 -9.06 -11.47
C ASP A 173 -7.25 -9.69 -10.14
N ALA A 174 -7.24 -8.90 -9.06
CA ALA A 174 -6.93 -9.39 -7.72
C ALA A 174 -7.98 -10.43 -7.27
N HIS A 175 -9.27 -10.13 -7.46
CA HIS A 175 -10.34 -11.04 -7.08
C HIS A 175 -10.27 -12.39 -7.82
N LEU A 176 -10.11 -12.36 -9.14
CA LEU A 176 -9.96 -13.58 -9.95
C LEU A 176 -8.72 -14.39 -9.55
N ALA A 177 -7.64 -13.72 -9.16
CA ALA A 177 -6.43 -14.41 -8.74
C ALA A 177 -6.53 -15.05 -7.36
N LEU A 178 -7.42 -14.57 -6.50
CA LEU A 178 -7.66 -15.10 -5.16
C LEU A 178 -8.72 -16.20 -5.14
N ASP A 179 -9.31 -16.52 -6.29
CA ASP A 179 -10.24 -17.63 -6.42
C ASP A 179 -9.60 -18.95 -5.96
N GLY A 180 -10.37 -19.73 -5.19
CA GLY A 180 -9.90 -20.98 -4.57
C GLY A 180 -9.17 -20.82 -3.22
N LEU A 181 -8.93 -19.60 -2.71
CA LEU A 181 -8.54 -19.45 -1.30
C LEU A 181 -9.74 -19.72 -0.39
N ASN A 182 -9.56 -20.61 0.59
CA ASN A 182 -10.61 -20.93 1.58
C ASN A 182 -10.70 -19.87 2.71
N ILE A 183 -10.79 -18.60 2.32
CA ILE A 183 -10.95 -17.45 3.21
C ILE A 183 -12.03 -16.54 2.63
N PRO A 184 -12.98 -16.06 3.44
CA PRO A 184 -13.99 -15.11 2.99
C PRO A 184 -13.35 -13.93 2.26
N THR A 185 -13.67 -13.78 0.97
CA THR A 185 -13.08 -12.77 0.10
C THR A 185 -14.16 -11.85 -0.46
N THR A 186 -14.03 -10.55 -0.21
CA THR A 186 -14.94 -9.52 -0.74
C THR A 186 -14.24 -8.76 -1.85
N ALA A 187 -14.84 -8.71 -3.04
CA ALA A 187 -14.34 -7.91 -4.16
C ALA A 187 -14.80 -6.46 -4.01
N ILE A 188 -13.87 -5.52 -4.13
CA ILE A 188 -14.13 -4.07 -4.15
C ILE A 188 -13.54 -3.48 -5.43
N ARG A 189 -14.25 -2.52 -6.04
CA ARG A 189 -13.80 -1.85 -7.27
C ARG A 189 -12.45 -1.16 -7.02
N HIS A 190 -11.48 -1.35 -7.91
CA HIS A 190 -10.20 -0.64 -7.83
C HIS A 190 -10.39 0.88 -8.06
N PRO A 191 -9.71 1.76 -7.30
CA PRO A 191 -9.94 3.21 -7.36
C PRO A 191 -9.50 3.89 -8.68
N SER A 192 -8.66 3.22 -9.47
CA SER A 192 -8.24 3.72 -10.79
C SER A 192 -9.33 3.59 -11.87
N TYR A 193 -9.15 4.33 -12.97
CA TYR A 193 -10.06 4.32 -14.14
C TYR A 193 -11.51 4.63 -13.75
N GLY A 194 -11.70 5.74 -13.02
CA GLY A 194 -13.02 6.22 -12.58
C GLY A 194 -13.60 5.51 -11.36
N GLY A 195 -13.02 4.41 -10.88
CA GLY A 195 -13.59 3.59 -9.80
C GLY A 195 -13.39 4.13 -8.38
N GLN A 196 -12.99 5.39 -8.21
CA GLN A 196 -12.67 5.97 -6.89
C GLN A 196 -13.89 6.00 -5.97
N ARG A 197 -15.06 6.40 -6.50
CA ARG A 197 -16.29 6.50 -5.69
C ARG A 197 -16.74 5.13 -5.22
N GLU A 198 -16.80 4.16 -6.12
CA GLU A 198 -17.21 2.78 -5.81
C GLU A 198 -16.22 2.08 -4.89
N PHE A 199 -14.93 2.41 -4.98
CA PHE A 199 -13.95 1.97 -3.98
C PHE A 199 -14.30 2.53 -2.59
N ILE A 200 -14.45 3.85 -2.47
CA ILE A 200 -14.72 4.50 -1.18
C ILE A 200 -16.04 3.98 -0.58
N ASP A 201 -17.13 4.03 -1.35
CA ASP A 201 -18.46 3.60 -0.92
C ASP A 201 -18.43 2.12 -0.50
N GLY A 202 -17.86 1.24 -1.33
CA GLY A 202 -17.77 -0.19 -1.01
C GLY A 202 -16.91 -0.50 0.22
N MET A 203 -15.83 0.26 0.46
CA MET A 203 -15.04 0.10 1.67
C MET A 203 -15.78 0.62 2.90
N PHE A 204 -16.45 1.77 2.80
CA PHE A 204 -17.21 2.30 3.92
C PHE A 204 -18.38 1.41 4.31
N ASP A 205 -19.11 0.87 3.32
CA ASP A 205 -20.16 -0.12 3.56
C ASP A 205 -19.59 -1.38 4.24
N LEU A 206 -18.46 -1.91 3.75
CA LEU A 206 -17.83 -3.10 4.31
C LEU A 206 -17.38 -2.91 5.77
N TYR A 207 -16.94 -1.70 6.13
CA TYR A 207 -16.48 -1.35 7.48
C TYR A 207 -17.56 -0.67 8.35
N GLY A 208 -18.78 -0.50 7.84
CA GLY A 208 -19.89 0.14 8.58
C GLY A 208 -19.67 1.63 8.86
N ILE A 209 -18.89 2.33 8.03
CA ILE A 209 -18.62 3.76 8.17
C ILE A 209 -19.76 4.54 7.50
N ASN A 210 -20.75 4.94 8.29
CA ASN A 210 -21.80 5.82 7.80
C ASN A 210 -21.26 7.23 7.55
N GLY A 211 -21.53 7.79 6.37
CA GLY A 211 -20.99 9.05 5.84
C GLY A 211 -21.36 10.34 6.56
N ARG A 212 -21.28 10.41 7.90
CA ARG A 212 -21.11 11.71 8.57
C ARG A 212 -19.65 12.13 8.39
N GLU A 213 -19.44 13.14 7.56
CA GLU A 213 -18.22 13.93 7.63
C GLU A 213 -18.04 14.46 9.06
N PRO A 214 -16.84 14.40 9.66
CA PRO A 214 -16.54 15.29 10.77
C PRO A 214 -16.70 16.73 10.23
N ALA A 215 -17.47 17.55 10.94
CA ALA A 215 -17.67 18.95 10.60
C ALA A 215 -16.31 19.60 10.31
N SER A 216 -16.17 20.18 9.12
CA SER A 216 -15.07 21.11 8.85
C SER A 216 -15.03 22.12 10.00
N PRO A 217 -13.89 22.28 10.71
CA PRO A 217 -13.79 23.37 11.65
C PRO A 217 -13.96 24.67 10.86
N GLU A 218 -15.05 25.39 11.13
CA GLU A 218 -15.21 26.77 10.67
C GLU A 218 -13.99 27.54 11.15
N LEU A 219 -13.15 27.96 10.20
CA LEU A 219 -12.10 28.93 10.47
C LEU A 219 -12.80 30.22 10.93
N PRO A 220 -12.46 30.79 12.09
CA PRO A 220 -13.01 32.06 12.50
C PRO A 220 -12.63 33.11 11.45
N LEU A 221 -13.62 33.74 10.84
CA LEU A 221 -13.44 34.94 10.03
C LEU A 221 -12.83 36.02 10.93
N TYR A 222 -11.51 36.18 10.83
CA TYR A 222 -10.82 37.33 11.41
C TYR A 222 -11.37 38.59 10.75
N GLY A 223 -11.97 39.45 11.58
CA GLY A 223 -12.60 40.70 11.17
C GLY A 223 -11.62 41.60 10.41
N ALA A 224 -12.08 42.12 9.29
CA ALA A 224 -11.43 43.21 8.58
C ALA A 224 -11.50 44.48 9.45
N VAL A 225 -10.39 44.80 10.12
CA VAL A 225 -10.17 46.14 10.68
C VAL A 225 -9.80 47.05 9.52
N ALA A 226 -10.78 47.80 9.03
CA ALA A 226 -10.54 48.90 8.10
C ALA A 226 -9.73 49.99 8.82
N ARG A 227 -8.46 50.20 8.43
CA ARG A 227 -7.73 51.44 8.71
C ARG A 227 -7.80 52.32 7.48
N SER A 228 -8.66 53.34 7.55
CA SER A 228 -8.60 54.52 6.70
C SER A 228 -7.38 55.35 7.12
N CYS A 229 -6.45 55.58 6.21
CA CYS A 229 -5.47 56.65 6.30
C CYS A 229 -5.81 57.67 5.20
N ALA A 230 -6.37 58.80 5.64
CA ALA A 230 -6.41 60.04 4.88
C ALA A 230 -5.10 60.83 5.07
N LEU A 231 -4.96 61.89 4.27
CA LEU A 231 -3.88 62.92 4.15
C LEU A 231 -3.06 62.69 2.88
N ALA A 232 -2.93 63.63 1.94
CA ALA A 232 -3.42 64.99 1.78
C ALA A 232 -3.45 65.32 0.27
#